data_AF-A0A2E6I7V3-F1
#
_entry.id   AF-A0A2E6I7V3-F1
#
_cell.length_a   1.000
_cell.length_b   1.000
_cell.length_c   1.000
_cell.angle_alpha   90.00
_cell.angle_beta   90.00
_cell.angle_gamma   90.00
#
_symmetry.space_group_name_H-M   'P 1'
#
loop_
_entity.id
_entity.type
_entity.pdbx_description
1 polymer ?
#
loop_
_entity_poly.entity_id
_entity_poly.type
_entity_poly.pdbx_seq_one_letter_code
_entity_poly.pdbx_strand_id
1 'polypeptide(L)'
;MWVHANGIEQDVHSDFKEAIFPGAACLLRTIFEEYESFEEEKEFSVELINQTNLTQRAVFAGEAFLMLFDPGFSLPKRALHEAFAVEFLLHTVSHISNEIFSEEFELRRNVLPIFDRHYPGHSLGGWDNEDLDDWQEVFGYIAAELVGEQDFEYGLMLNRLDDMGASFVGRLFSDLNAKGPNYFDGYDTAYIEKNMNQIVGKCAKIIEFIEKYQKNGNFRAHP
;
A
#
# COMPACT_ATOMS: atom_id res chain seq x y z
N MET A 1 -7.88 8.68 8.80
CA MET A 1 -7.16 8.53 10.07
C MET A 1 -6.80 7.07 10.28
N TRP A 2 -5.50 6.78 10.26
CA TRP A 2 -4.96 5.45 10.53
C TRP A 2 -5.01 5.18 12.03
N VAL A 3 -5.15 3.91 12.42
CA VAL A 3 -5.11 3.54 13.84
C VAL A 3 -3.97 2.59 14.02
N HIS A 4 -2.97 3.06 14.76
CA HIS A 4 -1.78 2.29 15.03
C HIS A 4 -2.08 1.11 15.95
N ALA A 5 -1.13 0.20 16.08
CA ALA A 5 -1.23 -1.01 16.90
C ALA A 5 -1.63 -0.75 18.36
N ASN A 6 -1.42 0.47 18.87
CA ASN A 6 -1.81 0.93 20.20
C ASN A 6 -3.29 1.36 20.33
N GLY A 7 -4.08 1.28 19.25
CA GLY A 7 -5.50 1.65 19.23
C GLY A 7 -5.75 3.17 19.16
N ILE A 8 -4.71 3.98 18.97
CA ILE A 8 -4.84 5.44 18.85
C ILE A 8 -4.96 5.81 17.37
N GLU A 9 -6.00 6.58 17.07
CA GLU A 9 -6.16 7.28 15.79
C GLU A 9 -5.09 8.37 15.69
N GLN A 10 -4.12 8.17 14.79
CA GLN A 10 -3.10 9.17 14.46
C GLN A 10 -2.94 9.25 12.95
N ASP A 11 -2.52 10.42 12.47
CA ASP A 11 -2.14 10.53 11.07
C ASP A 11 -0.75 9.93 10.87
N VAL A 12 -0.54 9.28 9.72
CA VAL A 12 0.79 8.77 9.36
C VAL A 12 1.74 9.96 9.23
N HIS A 13 2.98 9.81 9.69
CA HIS A 13 3.99 10.86 9.54
C HIS A 13 4.10 11.30 8.06
N SER A 14 4.05 12.61 7.81
CA SER A 14 4.11 13.18 6.45
C SER A 14 5.29 12.62 5.65
N ASP A 15 6.41 12.44 6.33
CA ASP A 15 7.66 12.03 5.71
C ASP A 15 7.64 10.54 5.35
N PHE A 16 6.90 9.70 6.09
CA PHE A 16 6.64 8.31 5.66
C PHE A 16 5.72 8.24 4.46
N LYS A 17 4.72 9.13 4.36
CA LYS A 17 3.89 9.24 3.16
C LYS A 17 4.77 9.53 1.93
N GLU A 18 5.80 10.37 2.07
CA GLU A 18 6.77 10.63 0.99
C GLU A 18 7.56 9.37 0.60
N ALA A 19 8.01 8.57 1.57
CA ALA A 19 8.72 7.31 1.30
C ALA A 19 7.84 6.25 0.63
N ILE A 20 6.56 6.18 0.98
CA ILE A 20 5.61 5.17 0.48
C ILE A 20 5.04 5.55 -0.89
N PHE A 21 4.91 6.86 -1.16
CA PHE A 21 4.17 7.37 -2.31
C PHE A 21 4.59 6.79 -3.67
N PRO A 22 5.88 6.61 -4.02
CA PRO A 22 6.29 6.08 -5.32
C PRO A 22 5.69 4.69 -5.60
N GLY A 23 5.84 3.77 -4.63
CA GLY A 23 5.25 2.44 -4.73
C GLY A 23 3.73 2.46 -4.68
N ALA A 24 3.14 3.28 -3.80
CA ALA A 24 1.70 3.41 -3.70
C ALA A 24 1.04 3.92 -4.97
N ALA A 25 1.60 4.97 -5.58
CA ALA A 25 1.06 5.59 -6.79
C ALA A 25 1.20 4.67 -8.00
N CYS A 26 2.34 3.97 -8.14
CA CYS A 26 2.54 3.04 -9.24
C CYS A 26 1.60 1.84 -9.13
N LEU A 27 1.56 1.16 -7.98
CA LEU A 27 0.70 0.00 -7.77
C LEU A 27 -0.79 0.35 -7.92
N LEU A 28 -1.23 1.48 -7.36
CA LEU A 28 -2.61 1.92 -7.47
C LEU A 28 -2.99 2.20 -8.93
N ARG A 29 -2.09 2.81 -9.70
CA ARG A 29 -2.30 3.07 -11.13
C ARG A 29 -2.44 1.76 -11.91
N THR A 30 -1.54 0.80 -11.69
CA THR A 30 -1.61 -0.53 -12.32
C THR A 30 -2.92 -1.24 -12.03
N ILE A 31 -3.35 -1.29 -10.75
CA ILE A 31 -4.59 -1.96 -10.36
C ILE A 31 -5.83 -1.30 -11.01
N PHE A 32 -5.85 0.04 -11.11
CA PHE A 32 -6.97 0.74 -11.76
C PHE A 32 -6.93 0.62 -13.29
N GLU A 33 -5.77 0.60 -13.92
CA GLU A 33 -5.64 0.34 -15.37
C GLU A 33 -6.08 -1.09 -15.71
N GLU A 34 -5.73 -2.08 -14.89
CA GLU A 34 -6.20 -3.46 -15.02
C GLU A 34 -7.73 -3.54 -14.87
N TYR A 35 -8.29 -2.83 -13.89
CA TYR A 35 -9.74 -2.74 -13.69
C TYR A 35 -10.47 -2.06 -14.86
N GLU A 36 -9.96 -0.94 -15.37
CA GLU A 36 -10.54 -0.23 -16.52
C GLU A 36 -10.49 -1.08 -17.79
N SER A 37 -9.35 -1.73 -18.06
CA SER A 37 -9.19 -2.65 -19.19
C SER A 37 -10.18 -3.80 -19.11
N PHE A 38 -10.42 -4.31 -17.90
CA PHE A 38 -11.43 -5.34 -17.64
C PHE A 38 -12.87 -4.85 -17.94
N GLU A 39 -13.26 -3.66 -17.52
CA GLU A 39 -14.61 -3.12 -17.77
C GLU A 39 -14.90 -2.90 -19.27
N GLU A 40 -13.86 -2.74 -20.09
CA GLU A 40 -13.98 -2.56 -21.54
C GLU A 40 -14.17 -3.88 -22.32
N GLU A 41 -13.81 -5.03 -21.75
CA GLU A 41 -13.96 -6.35 -22.39
C GLU A 41 -15.41 -6.88 -22.33
N LYS A 42 -15.97 -7.22 -23.51
CA LYS A 42 -17.40 -7.61 -23.65
C LYS A 42 -17.66 -9.12 -23.76
N GLU A 43 -16.63 -9.97 -23.82
CA GLU A 43 -16.78 -11.42 -24.00
C GLU A 43 -16.68 -12.17 -22.67
N PHE A 44 -17.77 -12.11 -21.91
CA PHE A 44 -17.94 -12.79 -20.62
C PHE A 44 -18.22 -14.28 -20.82
N SER A 45 -17.20 -15.16 -20.76
CA SER A 45 -17.47 -16.61 -20.74
C SER A 45 -16.75 -17.44 -19.69
N VAL A 46 -15.74 -16.92 -18.98
CA VAL A 46 -15.13 -17.63 -17.84
C VAL A 46 -14.74 -16.60 -16.77
N GLU A 47 -15.10 -16.88 -15.51
CA GLU A 47 -14.61 -16.26 -14.25
C GLU A 47 -15.34 -15.05 -13.64
N LEU A 48 -16.62 -15.23 -13.27
CA LEU A 48 -17.31 -14.40 -12.26
C LEU A 48 -16.50 -14.24 -10.94
N ILE A 49 -15.63 -15.21 -10.64
CA ILE A 49 -14.74 -15.22 -9.45
C ILE A 49 -13.57 -14.24 -9.62
N ASN A 50 -12.91 -14.20 -10.79
CA ASN A 50 -11.81 -13.26 -11.04
C ASN A 50 -12.33 -11.82 -11.17
N GLN A 51 -13.55 -11.66 -11.68
CA GLN A 51 -14.26 -10.38 -11.78
C GLN A 51 -14.59 -9.77 -10.40
N THR A 52 -15.03 -10.60 -9.45
CA THR A 52 -15.27 -10.15 -8.07
C THR A 52 -13.97 -9.83 -7.36
N ASN A 53 -12.89 -10.55 -7.68
CA ASN A 53 -11.57 -10.36 -7.08
C ASN A 53 -10.92 -9.04 -7.50
N LEU A 54 -10.82 -8.74 -8.80
CA LEU A 54 -10.22 -7.49 -9.30
C LEU A 54 -10.94 -6.25 -8.78
N THR A 55 -12.27 -6.27 -8.81
CA THR A 55 -13.07 -5.15 -8.31
C THR A 55 -12.87 -4.93 -6.80
N GLN A 56 -12.84 -6.01 -6.00
CA GLN A 56 -12.53 -5.90 -4.57
C GLN A 56 -11.10 -5.41 -4.34
N ARG A 57 -10.12 -5.91 -5.11
CA ARG A 57 -8.72 -5.50 -5.07
C ARG A 57 -8.57 -4.00 -5.32
N ALA A 58 -9.24 -3.48 -6.34
CA ALA A 58 -9.27 -2.05 -6.66
C ALA A 58 -9.86 -1.19 -5.53
N VAL A 59 -10.96 -1.64 -4.92
CA VAL A 59 -11.54 -0.96 -3.74
C VAL A 59 -10.54 -0.98 -2.57
N PHE A 60 -9.96 -2.12 -2.23
CA PHE A 60 -9.02 -2.22 -1.11
C PHE A 60 -7.75 -1.39 -1.32
N ALA A 61 -7.17 -1.42 -2.52
CA ALA A 61 -6.02 -0.59 -2.87
C ALA A 61 -6.35 0.91 -2.75
N GLY A 62 -7.46 1.34 -3.35
CA GLY A 62 -7.87 2.75 -3.31
C GLY A 62 -8.18 3.22 -1.88
N GLU A 63 -8.86 2.41 -1.09
CA GLU A 63 -9.16 2.74 0.29
C GLU A 63 -7.92 2.76 1.18
N ALA A 64 -6.97 1.83 1.00
CA ALA A 64 -5.71 1.83 1.73
C ALA A 64 -4.91 3.09 1.40
N PHE A 65 -4.88 3.48 0.12
CA PHE A 65 -4.30 4.74 -0.33
C PHE A 65 -4.97 5.93 0.34
N LEU A 66 -6.31 6.01 0.35
CA LEU A 66 -7.02 7.09 1.02
C LEU A 66 -6.79 7.09 2.54
N MET A 67 -6.69 5.93 3.19
CA MET A 67 -6.41 5.87 4.62
C MET A 67 -5.03 6.44 4.98
N LEU A 68 -4.02 6.21 4.13
CA LEU A 68 -2.67 6.73 4.32
C LEU A 68 -2.56 8.21 3.95
N PHE A 69 -3.21 8.66 2.87
CA PHE A 69 -2.97 9.98 2.29
C PHE A 69 -4.11 11.01 2.49
N ASP A 70 -5.31 10.60 2.95
CA ASP A 70 -6.41 11.48 3.36
C ASP A 70 -6.69 11.32 4.88
N PRO A 71 -6.24 12.28 5.72
CA PRO A 71 -6.45 12.22 7.16
C PRO A 71 -7.94 12.13 7.56
N GLY A 72 -8.84 12.69 6.73
CA GLY A 72 -10.29 12.67 6.94
C GLY A 72 -10.97 11.37 6.50
N PHE A 73 -10.26 10.46 5.82
CA PHE A 73 -10.81 9.21 5.36
C PHE A 73 -10.75 8.13 6.45
N SER A 74 -11.86 7.46 6.74
CA SER A 74 -11.92 6.41 7.76
C SER A 74 -12.80 5.27 7.30
N LEU A 75 -12.38 4.04 7.63
CA LEU A 75 -13.11 2.83 7.32
C LEU A 75 -13.08 1.84 8.50
N PRO A 76 -14.14 1.03 8.65
CA PRO A 76 -14.27 0.11 9.77
C PRO A 76 -13.52 -1.23 9.60
N LYS A 77 -13.22 -1.66 8.37
CA LYS A 77 -12.50 -2.92 8.06
C LYS A 77 -11.04 -2.62 7.74
N ARG A 78 -10.09 -3.45 8.20
CA ARG A 78 -8.64 -3.15 8.18
C ARG A 78 -7.72 -4.18 7.56
N ALA A 79 -8.06 -5.47 7.61
CA ALA A 79 -7.09 -6.55 7.30
C ALA A 79 -6.49 -6.45 5.89
N LEU A 80 -7.35 -6.21 4.91
CA LEU A 80 -6.95 -6.17 3.51
C LEU A 80 -6.26 -4.84 3.18
N HIS A 81 -6.62 -3.75 3.86
CA HIS A 81 -5.95 -2.45 3.72
C HIS A 81 -4.54 -2.46 4.31
N GLU A 82 -4.32 -3.19 5.40
CA GLU A 82 -2.98 -3.41 5.99
C GLU A 82 -2.07 -4.16 4.99
N ALA A 83 -2.59 -5.17 4.29
CA ALA A 83 -1.85 -5.86 3.22
C ALA A 83 -1.49 -4.90 2.07
N PHE A 84 -2.41 -4.05 1.63
CA PHE A 84 -2.13 -3.07 0.58
C PHE A 84 -1.10 -2.01 1.00
N ALA A 85 -1.13 -1.55 2.25
CA ALA A 85 -0.10 -0.64 2.77
C ALA A 85 1.30 -1.26 2.64
N VAL A 86 1.39 -2.58 2.82
CA VAL A 86 2.64 -3.31 2.69
C VAL A 86 3.02 -3.55 1.22
N GLU A 87 2.05 -3.88 0.36
CA GLU A 87 2.30 -3.97 -1.09
C GLU A 87 2.84 -2.64 -1.64
N PHE A 88 2.35 -1.50 -1.16
CA PHE A 88 2.89 -0.19 -1.51
C PHE A 88 4.36 -0.04 -1.11
N LEU A 89 4.73 -0.46 0.10
CA LEU A 89 6.12 -0.44 0.58
C LEU A 89 7.02 -1.34 -0.28
N LEU A 90 6.57 -2.55 -0.63
CA LEU A 90 7.33 -3.42 -1.52
C LEU A 90 7.52 -2.78 -2.88
N HIS A 91 6.46 -2.22 -3.44
CA HIS A 91 6.55 -1.63 -4.75
C HIS A 91 7.58 -0.49 -4.77
N THR A 92 7.71 0.28 -3.68
CA THR A 92 8.80 1.25 -3.51
C THR A 92 10.17 0.58 -3.49
N VAL A 93 10.34 -0.53 -2.75
CA VAL A 93 11.61 -1.29 -2.74
C VAL A 93 11.96 -1.83 -4.13
N SER A 94 10.97 -2.28 -4.91
CA SER A 94 11.18 -2.68 -6.31
C SER A 94 11.65 -1.51 -7.19
N HIS A 95 11.14 -0.29 -6.96
CA HIS A 95 11.68 0.90 -7.62
C HIS A 95 13.12 1.20 -7.23
N ILE A 96 13.50 1.01 -5.96
CA ILE A 96 14.88 1.15 -5.49
C ILE A 96 15.79 0.10 -6.15
N SER A 97 15.32 -1.14 -6.25
CA SER A 97 16.03 -2.20 -6.99
C SER A 97 16.28 -1.78 -8.44
N ASN A 98 15.25 -1.25 -9.12
CA ASN A 98 15.38 -0.73 -10.48
C ASN A 98 16.36 0.47 -10.59
N GLU A 99 16.36 1.38 -9.62
CA GLU A 99 17.34 2.47 -9.54
C GLU A 99 18.77 1.93 -9.44
N ILE A 100 19.01 0.95 -8.56
CA ILE A 100 20.32 0.32 -8.40
C ILE A 100 20.77 -0.30 -9.73
N PHE A 101 19.90 -1.07 -10.40
CA PHE A 101 20.20 -1.66 -11.71
C PHE A 101 20.45 -0.63 -12.81
N SER A 102 19.82 0.55 -12.72
CA SER A 102 19.92 1.61 -13.72
C SER A 102 20.97 2.68 -13.39
N GLU A 103 21.72 2.49 -12.31
CA GLU A 103 22.69 3.47 -11.77
C GLU A 103 22.06 4.84 -11.44
N GLU A 104 20.78 4.86 -11.11
CA GLU A 104 20.02 6.03 -10.66
C GLU A 104 19.92 6.07 -9.12
N PHE A 105 19.57 7.22 -8.53
CA PHE A 105 19.61 7.41 -7.07
C PHE A 105 18.69 8.51 -6.53
N GLU A 106 17.77 9.04 -7.34
CA GLU A 106 16.85 10.10 -6.93
C GLU A 106 15.93 9.65 -5.79
N LEU A 107 15.33 8.47 -5.89
CA LEU A 107 14.45 7.91 -4.88
C LEU A 107 15.23 7.61 -3.60
N ARG A 108 16.35 6.88 -3.69
CA ARG A 108 17.22 6.59 -2.53
C ARG A 108 17.69 7.86 -1.82
N ARG A 109 18.06 8.92 -2.55
CA ARG A 109 18.47 10.22 -1.96
C ARG A 109 17.35 10.95 -1.23
N ASN A 110 16.12 10.84 -1.71
CA ASN A 110 14.97 11.48 -1.09
C ASN A 110 14.50 10.72 0.15
N VAL A 111 14.62 9.40 0.14
CA VAL A 111 14.11 8.53 1.19
C VAL A 111 15.08 8.38 2.36
N LEU A 112 16.39 8.32 2.12
CA LEU A 112 17.40 8.16 3.19
C LEU A 112 17.25 9.15 4.37
N PRO A 113 17.06 10.47 4.16
CA PRO A 113 16.93 11.42 5.26
C PRO A 113 15.70 11.22 6.14
N ILE A 114 14.67 10.54 5.61
CA ILE A 114 13.47 10.17 6.36
C ILE A 114 13.83 9.04 7.34
N PHE A 115 14.55 8.04 6.86
CA PHE A 115 14.99 6.92 7.70
C PHE A 115 16.01 7.34 8.76
N ASP A 116 17.04 8.12 8.40
CA ASP A 116 18.04 8.58 9.37
C ASP A 116 17.41 9.41 10.52
N ARG A 117 16.27 10.08 10.25
CA ARG A 117 15.52 10.85 11.25
C ARG A 117 14.73 9.98 12.21
N HIS A 118 14.06 8.95 11.70
CA HIS A 118 13.14 8.13 12.48
C HIS A 118 13.82 6.89 13.10
N TYR A 119 14.88 6.38 12.45
CA TYR A 119 15.59 5.16 12.83
C TYR A 119 17.12 5.35 12.87
N PRO A 120 17.65 6.29 13.69
CA PRO A 120 19.07 6.64 13.70
C PRO A 120 20.02 5.50 14.12
N GLY A 121 19.49 4.42 14.72
CA GLY A 121 20.23 3.21 15.08
C GLY A 121 20.36 2.18 13.95
N HIS A 122 19.63 2.35 12.85
CA HIS A 122 19.52 1.43 11.73
C HIS A 122 19.88 2.15 10.42
N SER A 123 21.07 2.76 10.39
CA SER A 123 21.49 3.57 9.25
C SER A 123 21.87 2.69 8.05
N LEU A 124 21.38 3.07 6.87
CA LEU A 124 21.73 2.47 5.57
C LEU A 124 23.15 2.80 5.11
N GLY A 125 23.96 3.52 5.88
CA GLY A 125 25.35 3.86 5.54
C GLY A 125 25.51 4.94 4.45
N GLY A 126 24.50 5.16 3.60
CA GLY A 126 24.49 6.19 2.56
C GLY A 126 23.37 5.99 1.53
N TRP A 127 23.18 6.98 0.66
CA TRP A 127 22.19 6.90 -0.44
C TRP A 127 22.70 6.05 -1.60
N ASP A 128 24.01 5.83 -1.63
CA ASP A 128 24.76 4.95 -2.52
C ASP A 128 24.74 3.49 -2.05
N ASN A 129 24.01 3.15 -0.97
CA ASN A 129 23.82 1.77 -0.58
C ASN A 129 23.05 1.01 -1.68
N GLU A 130 23.68 -0.04 -2.21
CA GLU A 130 23.16 -0.93 -3.26
C GLU A 130 22.67 -2.27 -2.69
N ASP A 131 22.81 -2.50 -1.38
CA ASP A 131 22.30 -3.69 -0.71
C ASP A 131 20.78 -3.60 -0.55
N LEU A 132 20.06 -4.43 -1.32
CA LEU A 132 18.60 -4.42 -1.31
C LEU A 132 18.03 -4.95 0.02
N ASP A 133 18.76 -5.80 0.74
CA ASP A 133 18.30 -6.36 2.01
C ASP A 133 18.25 -5.26 3.09
N ASP A 134 19.22 -4.34 3.07
CA ASP A 134 19.23 -3.16 3.94
C ASP A 134 18.01 -2.26 3.68
N TRP A 135 17.70 -1.98 2.41
CA TRP A 135 16.52 -1.21 2.05
C TRP A 135 15.22 -1.93 2.46
N GLN A 136 15.13 -3.25 2.27
CA GLN A 136 13.98 -4.04 2.70
C GLN A 136 13.77 -3.97 4.22
N GLU A 137 14.83 -4.13 5.00
CA GLU A 137 14.78 -4.06 6.47
C GLU A 137 14.21 -2.71 6.91
N VAL A 138 14.70 -1.63 6.31
CA VAL A 138 14.34 -0.28 6.71
C VAL A 138 12.89 0.09 6.34
N PHE A 139 12.40 -0.36 5.18
CA PHE A 139 10.96 -0.29 4.86
C PHE A 139 10.11 -1.21 5.75
N GLY A 140 10.70 -2.29 6.28
CA GLY A 140 10.09 -3.16 7.30
C GLY A 140 9.78 -2.43 8.61
N TYR A 141 10.60 -1.45 9.02
CA TYR A 141 10.30 -0.62 10.18
C TYR A 141 9.07 0.29 9.96
N ILE A 142 8.93 0.89 8.78
CA ILE A 142 7.71 1.63 8.42
C ILE A 142 6.50 0.69 8.39
N ALA A 143 6.64 -0.52 7.85
CA ALA A 143 5.57 -1.51 7.87
C ALA A 143 5.12 -1.81 9.30
N ALA A 144 6.06 -2.09 10.20
CA ALA A 144 5.76 -2.38 11.62
C ALA A 144 5.04 -1.21 12.31
N GLU A 145 5.35 0.05 11.96
CA GLU A 145 4.66 1.21 12.51
C GLU A 145 3.22 1.38 11.98
N LEU A 146 3.01 1.07 10.69
CA LEU A 146 1.70 1.13 10.06
C LEU A 146 0.82 -0.05 10.52
N VAL A 147 1.28 -1.29 10.34
CA VAL A 147 0.43 -2.48 10.54
C VAL A 147 0.60 -3.14 11.91
N GLY A 148 1.62 -2.76 12.68
CA GLY A 148 1.95 -3.32 13.99
C GLY A 148 2.95 -4.49 13.95
N GLU A 149 3.59 -4.76 15.09
CA GLU A 149 4.63 -5.81 15.26
C GLU A 149 4.08 -7.24 15.42
N GLN A 150 2.75 -7.46 15.39
CA GLN A 150 2.21 -8.81 15.57
C GLN A 150 2.32 -9.63 14.27
N ASP A 151 3.38 -10.45 14.20
CA ASP A 151 3.60 -11.56 13.26
C ASP A 151 3.51 -11.20 11.76
N PHE A 152 3.97 -10.01 11.39
CA PHE A 152 3.98 -9.58 10.00
C PHE A 152 5.27 -10.02 9.29
N GLU A 153 5.36 -11.29 8.89
CA GLU A 153 6.44 -11.77 8.03
C GLU A 153 6.20 -11.33 6.57
N TYR A 154 6.74 -10.15 6.24
CA TYR A 154 6.69 -9.49 4.95
C TYR A 154 7.01 -10.40 3.74
N GLY A 155 8.11 -11.16 3.80
CA GLY A 155 8.50 -12.08 2.72
C GLY A 155 7.55 -13.27 2.54
N LEU A 156 6.83 -13.63 3.60
CA LEU A 156 5.80 -14.65 3.56
C LEU A 156 4.54 -14.11 2.89
N MET A 157 4.11 -12.88 3.23
CA MET A 157 2.97 -12.20 2.60
C MET A 157 3.18 -12.00 1.09
N LEU A 158 4.40 -11.64 0.65
CA LEU A 158 4.71 -11.43 -0.77
C LEU A 158 4.66 -12.72 -1.60
N ASN A 159 5.27 -13.80 -1.10
CA ASN A 159 5.14 -15.12 -1.72
C ASN A 159 3.68 -15.62 -1.70
N ARG A 160 2.88 -15.21 -0.70
CA ARG A 160 1.47 -15.60 -0.57
C ARG A 160 0.54 -14.82 -1.49
N LEU A 161 0.84 -13.55 -1.81
CA LEU A 161 0.07 -12.72 -2.74
C LEU A 161 0.28 -13.14 -4.20
N ASP A 162 1.51 -13.52 -4.57
CA ASP A 162 1.80 -14.11 -5.88
C ASP A 162 1.16 -15.51 -6.05
N ASP A 163 1.06 -16.30 -4.99
CA ASP A 163 0.42 -17.63 -5.01
C ASP A 163 -1.12 -17.61 -4.83
N MET A 164 -1.74 -16.43 -4.66
CA MET A 164 -3.12 -16.28 -4.17
C MET A 164 -4.24 -16.47 -5.21
N GLY A 165 -3.98 -17.30 -6.23
CA GLY A 165 -5.01 -17.95 -7.04
C GLY A 165 -5.60 -19.16 -6.32
N ALA A 166 -6.58 -18.92 -5.45
CA ALA A 166 -7.54 -19.88 -4.91
C ALA A 166 -7.10 -20.87 -3.78
N SER A 167 -7.94 -20.88 -2.75
CA SER A 167 -8.19 -21.98 -1.78
C SER A 167 -7.18 -22.28 -0.67
N PHE A 168 -5.91 -21.87 -0.76
CA PHE A 168 -4.93 -22.12 0.31
C PHE A 168 -4.99 -21.11 1.47
N VAL A 169 -5.45 -19.88 1.17
CA VAL A 169 -5.85 -18.78 2.08
C VAL A 169 -6.46 -19.29 3.39
N GLY A 170 -7.47 -20.18 3.35
CA GLY A 170 -8.17 -20.63 4.55
C GLY A 170 -7.32 -21.37 5.59
N ARG A 171 -6.19 -21.97 5.19
CA ARG A 171 -5.30 -22.71 6.10
C ARG A 171 -4.34 -21.82 6.87
N LEU A 172 -4.00 -20.69 6.28
CA LEU A 172 -3.06 -19.71 6.77
C LEU A 172 -3.72 -18.69 7.71
N PHE A 173 -4.97 -18.32 7.38
CA PHE A 173 -5.81 -17.47 8.22
C PHE A 173 -6.30 -18.18 9.51
N SER A 174 -6.07 -19.50 9.62
CA SER A 174 -6.34 -20.27 10.83
C SER A 174 -5.47 -19.85 12.03
N ASP A 175 -4.31 -19.25 11.81
CA ASP A 175 -3.48 -18.70 12.90
C ASP A 175 -3.91 -17.26 13.26
N LEU A 176 -4.59 -16.57 12.34
CA LEU A 176 -5.24 -15.27 12.54
C LEU A 176 -6.63 -15.38 13.22
N ASN A 177 -7.05 -16.59 13.61
CA ASN A 177 -8.33 -16.95 14.26
C ASN A 177 -8.64 -16.25 15.60
N ALA A 178 -7.75 -15.39 16.10
CA ALA A 178 -8.08 -14.48 17.20
C ALA A 178 -8.97 -13.31 16.76
N LYS A 179 -9.05 -13.02 15.45
CA LYS A 179 -9.85 -11.92 14.89
C LYS A 179 -11.21 -12.44 14.39
N GLY A 180 -12.23 -11.57 14.39
CA GLY A 180 -13.63 -11.95 14.17
C GLY A 180 -13.92 -12.66 12.82
N PRO A 181 -15.00 -13.44 12.72
CA PRO A 181 -15.27 -14.33 11.57
C PRO A 181 -15.40 -13.63 10.20
N ASN A 182 -15.64 -12.32 10.19
CA ASN A 182 -15.86 -11.53 8.96
C ASN A 182 -14.64 -10.65 8.59
N TYR A 183 -13.46 -10.93 9.18
CA TYR A 183 -12.28 -10.08 9.07
C TYR A 183 -11.70 -10.03 7.63
N PHE A 184 -11.88 -11.09 6.84
CA PHE A 184 -11.50 -11.16 5.42
C PHE A 184 -12.67 -11.10 4.45
N ASP A 185 -13.88 -10.81 4.94
CA ASP A 185 -15.02 -10.68 4.06
C ASP A 185 -14.82 -9.44 3.19
N GLY A 186 -14.77 -9.68 1.89
CA GLY A 186 -14.85 -8.67 0.85
C GLY A 186 -16.05 -7.74 1.02
N TYR A 187 -16.07 -6.65 0.26
CA TYR A 187 -17.25 -5.81 0.21
C TYR A 187 -18.39 -6.52 -0.51
N ASP A 188 -19.62 -6.27 -0.04
CA ASP A 188 -20.80 -6.62 -0.81
C ASP A 188 -20.84 -5.81 -2.12
N THR A 189 -21.51 -6.38 -3.12
CA THR A 189 -21.60 -5.77 -4.45
C THR A 189 -22.26 -4.38 -4.41
N ALA A 190 -23.22 -4.15 -3.51
CA ALA A 190 -23.91 -2.87 -3.39
C ALA A 190 -23.00 -1.75 -2.90
N TYR A 191 -22.06 -2.04 -2.00
CA TYR A 191 -21.03 -1.12 -1.55
C TYR A 191 -20.09 -0.77 -2.70
N ILE A 192 -19.62 -1.78 -3.42
CA ILE A 192 -18.72 -1.62 -4.56
C ILE A 192 -19.34 -0.70 -5.61
N GLU A 193 -20.55 -1.03 -6.08
CA GLU A 193 -21.28 -0.27 -7.10
C GLU A 193 -21.50 1.19 -6.68
N LYS A 194 -21.75 1.42 -5.40
CA LYS A 194 -22.05 2.75 -4.87
C LYS A 194 -20.81 3.64 -4.72
N ASN A 195 -19.64 3.06 -4.44
CA ASN A 195 -18.49 3.82 -3.93
C ASN A 195 -17.27 3.82 -4.84
N MET A 196 -17.13 2.89 -5.80
CA MET A 196 -15.91 2.78 -6.64
C MET A 196 -15.52 4.11 -7.31
N ASN A 197 -16.46 4.76 -8.01
CA ASN A 197 -16.20 6.04 -8.69
C ASN A 197 -15.76 7.16 -7.74
N GLN A 198 -16.28 7.15 -6.50
CA GLN A 198 -15.88 8.15 -5.50
C GLN A 198 -14.46 7.89 -4.99
N ILE A 199 -14.11 6.62 -4.78
CA ILE A 199 -12.77 6.19 -4.35
C ILE A 199 -11.74 6.57 -5.42
N VAL A 200 -11.97 6.18 -6.67
CA VAL A 200 -11.10 6.52 -7.81
C VAL A 200 -10.92 8.04 -7.92
N GLY A 201 -12.02 8.80 -7.90
CA GLY A 201 -11.96 10.26 -8.02
C GLY A 201 -11.24 10.96 -6.86
N LYS A 202 -11.28 10.40 -5.64
CA LYS A 202 -10.50 10.92 -4.51
C LYS A 202 -9.01 10.56 -4.63
N CYS A 203 -8.70 9.31 -4.99
CA CYS A 203 -7.33 8.88 -5.19
C CYS A 203 -6.63 9.72 -6.25
N ALA A 204 -7.28 9.95 -7.40
CA ALA A 204 -6.75 10.79 -8.47
C ALA A 204 -6.42 12.22 -8.01
N LYS A 205 -7.29 12.83 -7.20
CA LYS A 205 -7.06 14.18 -6.64
C LYS A 205 -5.84 14.23 -5.72
N ILE A 206 -5.65 13.21 -4.89
CA ILE A 206 -4.52 13.13 -3.98
C ILE A 206 -3.22 12.89 -4.75
N ILE A 207 -3.23 12.00 -5.75
CA ILE A 207 -2.08 11.79 -6.64
C ILE A 207 -1.71 13.10 -7.34
N GLU A 208 -2.69 13.77 -7.96
CA GLU A 208 -2.47 15.06 -8.64
C GLU A 208 -1.92 16.12 -7.68
N PHE A 209 -2.44 16.17 -6.46
CA PHE A 209 -1.93 17.04 -5.40
C PHE A 209 -0.46 16.71 -5.13
N ILE A 210 -0.13 15.47 -4.76
CA ILE A 210 1.23 15.07 -4.39
C ILE A 210 2.23 15.29 -5.53
N GLU A 211 1.88 14.93 -6.77
CA GLU A 211 2.75 15.14 -7.93
C GLU A 211 3.06 16.63 -8.17
N LYS A 212 2.07 17.52 -7.95
CA LYS A 212 2.29 18.97 -7.99
C LYS A 212 3.22 19.43 -6.87
N TYR A 213 3.14 18.82 -5.68
CA TYR A 213 4.00 19.16 -4.56
C TYR A 213 5.43 18.66 -4.73
N GLN A 214 5.64 17.43 -5.21
CA GLN A 214 6.98 16.90 -5.49
C GLN A 214 7.73 17.76 -6.52
N LYS A 215 7.01 18.32 -7.51
CA LYS A 215 7.60 19.25 -8.49
C LYS A 215 7.95 20.62 -7.91
N ASN A 216 7.26 21.06 -6.85
CA ASN A 216 7.35 22.43 -6.30
C ASN A 216 7.97 22.50 -4.88
N GLY A 217 8.26 21.36 -4.25
CA GLY A 217 9.06 21.22 -3.03
C GLY A 217 8.41 21.61 -1.71
N ASN A 218 7.09 21.46 -1.50
CA ASN A 218 6.48 21.93 -0.24
C ASN A 218 5.26 21.13 0.26
N PHE A 219 5.44 19.94 0.83
CA PHE A 219 4.36 19.05 1.33
C PHE A 219 3.55 19.59 2.53
N ARG A 220 3.83 20.81 3.03
CA ARG A 220 3.15 21.35 4.20
C ARG A 220 1.69 21.63 3.87
N ALA A 221 0.81 20.90 4.57
CA ALA A 221 -0.64 21.05 4.52
C ALA A 221 -1.04 22.53 4.49
N HIS A 222 -1.92 22.89 3.54
CA HIS A 222 -2.73 24.09 3.73
C HIS A 222 -3.49 23.95 5.06
N PRO A 223 -3.55 25.02 5.88
CA PRO A 223 -4.14 24.99 7.22
C PRO A 223 -5.61 24.60 7.22
#